data_AF-A0A401JHX5-F1
#
_entry.id   AF-A0A401JHX5-F1
#
_cell.length_a   1.000
_cell.length_b   1.000
_cell.length_c   1.000
_cell.angle_alpha   90.00
_cell.angle_beta   90.00
_cell.angle_gamma   90.00
#
_symmetry.space_group_name_H-M   'P 1'
#
loop_
_entity.id
_entity.type
_entity.pdbx_description
1 polymer ?
#
loop_
_entity_poly.entity_id
_entity_poly.type
_entity_poly.pdbx_seq_one_letter_code
_entity_poly.pdbx_strand_id
1 'polypeptide(L)'
;MLGLLCLVMQGPFHAASAATPLALVATSTKAEPVVACLARRIAALVEPDRLGTGLEARVELHPATDGTHFSLTLLLKPDVYSLLASLDEDPEAHPALQVALLENLRHPIATRVYPWHNLQDCCAASNWLSGMIRQAIDLSPRKQGNAGPVSTRIIH
;
A
#
# COMPACT_ATOMS: atom_id res chain seq x y z
N MET A 1 -34.14 20.30 39.82
CA MET A 1 -33.16 19.39 40.46
C MET A 1 -33.47 17.99 39.94
N LEU A 2 -32.62 17.23 39.25
CA LEU A 2 -31.17 17.20 39.09
C LEU A 2 -30.84 16.89 37.62
N GLY A 3 -29.82 17.54 37.07
CA GLY A 3 -29.16 17.09 35.85
C GLY A 3 -28.17 15.97 36.16
N LEU A 4 -28.00 15.04 35.22
CA LEU A 4 -26.90 14.09 35.20
C LEU A 4 -26.09 14.33 33.92
N LEU A 5 -24.94 14.99 34.08
CA LEU A 5 -23.92 15.13 33.04
C LEU A 5 -23.22 13.78 32.87
N CYS A 6 -23.42 13.13 31.72
CA CYS A 6 -22.54 12.05 31.27
C CYS A 6 -21.26 12.67 30.70
N LEU A 7 -20.21 12.77 31.52
CA LEU A 7 -18.85 13.00 31.06
C LEU A 7 -18.31 11.71 30.43
N VAL A 8 -18.40 11.61 29.10
CA VAL A 8 -17.66 10.59 28.35
C VAL A 8 -16.24 11.13 28.19
N MET A 9 -15.31 10.66 29.02
CA MET A 9 -13.88 10.82 28.77
C MET A 9 -13.52 10.02 27.52
N GLN A 10 -13.59 10.66 26.36
CA GLN A 10 -12.94 10.17 25.15
C GLN A 10 -11.44 10.47 25.29
N GLY A 11 -10.70 9.53 25.88
CA GLY A 11 -9.25 9.52 25.79
C GLY A 11 -8.81 9.53 24.31
N PRO A 12 -7.62 10.05 23.99
CA PRO A 12 -7.20 10.17 22.60
C PRO A 12 -7.07 8.76 22.02
N PHE A 13 -7.97 8.40 21.10
CA PHE A 13 -7.74 7.30 20.19
C PHE A 13 -6.42 7.62 19.47
N HIS A 14 -5.34 6.99 19.92
CA HIS A 14 -4.15 6.84 19.10
C HIS A 14 -4.63 6.04 17.89
N ALA A 15 -4.92 6.75 16.80
CA ALA A 15 -5.03 6.14 15.50
C ALA A 15 -3.68 5.46 15.27
N ALA A 16 -3.62 4.15 15.55
CA ALA A 16 -2.60 3.29 14.97
C ALA A 16 -2.62 3.65 13.49
N SER A 17 -1.50 4.18 12.97
CA SER A 17 -1.40 4.52 11.55
C SER A 17 -1.84 3.27 10.80
N ALA A 18 -3.01 3.31 10.16
CA ALA A 18 -3.55 2.16 9.45
C ALA A 18 -2.44 1.73 8.48
N ALA A 19 -1.91 0.53 8.66
CA ALA A 19 -0.85 0.03 7.80
C ALA A 19 -1.31 0.19 6.36
N THR A 20 -0.47 0.75 5.48
CA THR A 20 -0.85 0.90 4.08
C THR A 20 -1.20 -0.49 3.54
N PRO A 21 -2.46 -0.72 3.14
CA PRO A 21 -2.93 -2.07 2.82
C PRO A 21 -2.18 -2.61 1.61
N LEU A 22 -1.79 -3.87 1.66
CA LEU A 22 -1.13 -4.57 0.56
C LEU A 22 -2.05 -5.65 -0.02
N ALA A 23 -2.21 -5.63 -1.34
CA ALA A 23 -2.73 -6.76 -2.09
C ALA A 23 -1.61 -7.56 -2.75
N LEU A 24 -1.69 -8.89 -2.70
CA LEU A 24 -0.83 -9.79 -3.47
C LEU A 24 -1.58 -10.28 -4.71
N VAL A 25 -1.01 -10.09 -5.90
CA VAL A 25 -1.66 -10.44 -7.16
C VAL A 25 -0.78 -11.38 -7.97
N ALA A 26 -1.28 -12.58 -8.24
CA ALA A 26 -0.67 -13.49 -9.20
C ALA A 26 -1.06 -13.09 -10.63
N THR A 27 -0.10 -12.93 -11.54
CA THR A 27 -0.40 -12.66 -12.96
C THR A 27 -0.77 -13.92 -13.75
N SER A 28 -0.59 -15.10 -13.16
CA SER A 28 -1.00 -16.39 -13.71
C SER A 28 -1.22 -17.41 -12.60
N THR A 29 -1.94 -18.49 -12.89
CA THR A 29 -2.17 -19.59 -11.94
C THR A 29 -0.87 -20.26 -11.51
N LYS A 30 0.17 -20.26 -12.36
CA LYS A 30 1.50 -20.76 -12.02
C LYS A 30 2.18 -19.97 -10.91
N ALA A 31 1.79 -18.71 -10.69
CA ALA A 31 2.35 -17.84 -9.66
C ALA A 31 1.67 -17.97 -8.28
N GLU A 32 0.53 -18.65 -8.21
CA GLU A 32 -0.22 -18.85 -6.96
C GLU A 32 0.61 -19.51 -5.84
N PRO A 33 1.49 -20.51 -6.09
CA PRO A 33 2.32 -21.08 -5.03
C PRO A 33 3.28 -20.06 -4.40
N VAL A 34 3.81 -19.12 -5.20
CA VAL A 34 4.66 -18.04 -4.71
C VAL A 34 3.84 -17.07 -3.88
N VAL A 35 2.67 -16.64 -4.37
CA VAL A 35 1.74 -15.76 -3.65
C VAL A 35 1.31 -16.39 -2.32
N ALA A 36 0.95 -17.67 -2.29
CA ALA A 36 0.58 -18.39 -1.07
C ALA A 36 1.75 -18.49 -0.08
N CYS A 37 2.99 -18.59 -0.57
CA CYS A 37 4.17 -18.54 0.29
C CYS A 37 4.37 -17.15 0.91
N LEU A 38 4.28 -16.09 0.10
CA LEU A 38 4.39 -14.71 0.56
C LEU A 38 3.29 -14.38 1.57
N ALA A 39 2.02 -14.64 1.22
CA ALA A 39 0.85 -14.36 2.04
C ALA A 39 0.97 -14.94 3.45
N ARG A 40 1.43 -16.19 3.58
CA ARG A 40 1.65 -16.81 4.90
C ARG A 40 2.70 -16.10 5.75
N ARG A 41 3.73 -15.53 5.12
CA ARG A 41 4.84 -14.87 5.82
C ARG A 41 4.54 -13.42 6.19
N ILE A 42 3.73 -12.74 5.38
CA ILE A 42 3.39 -11.32 5.57
C ILE A 42 1.91 -11.12 5.89
N ALA A 43 1.23 -12.13 6.44
CA ALA A 43 -0.22 -12.14 6.65
C ALA A 43 -0.75 -10.89 7.37
N ALA A 44 0.01 -10.36 8.33
CA ALA A 44 -0.35 -9.15 9.07
C ALA A 44 -0.37 -7.86 8.23
N LEU A 45 0.20 -7.89 7.01
CA LEU A 45 0.28 -6.75 6.09
C LEU A 45 -0.66 -6.90 4.89
N VAL A 46 -1.23 -8.10 4.67
CA VAL A 46 -2.03 -8.38 3.48
C VAL A 46 -3.50 -8.11 3.76
N GLU A 47 -4.09 -7.18 3.01
CA GLU A 47 -5.52 -6.83 3.06
C GLU A 47 -6.13 -7.06 1.67
N PRO A 48 -6.61 -8.27 1.37
CA PRO A 48 -7.08 -8.62 0.03
C PRO A 48 -8.29 -7.81 -0.41
N ASP A 49 -9.15 -7.39 0.53
CA ASP A 49 -10.35 -6.58 0.25
C ASP A 49 -10.03 -5.15 -0.20
N ARG A 50 -8.78 -4.70 -0.03
CA ARG A 50 -8.33 -3.34 -0.39
C ARG A 50 -7.59 -3.27 -1.71
N LEU A 51 -7.77 -4.27 -2.59
CA LEU A 51 -7.33 -4.21 -3.98
C LEU A 51 -7.73 -2.92 -4.72
N GLY A 52 -8.68 -2.12 -4.25
CA GLY A 52 -9.07 -0.83 -4.83
C GLY A 52 -8.07 0.31 -4.67
N THR A 53 -7.35 0.41 -3.55
CA THR A 53 -6.44 1.55 -3.21
C THR A 53 -5.28 1.08 -2.33
N GLY A 54 -4.11 1.75 -2.38
CA GLY A 54 -2.94 1.38 -1.57
C GLY A 54 -1.84 0.66 -2.35
N LEU A 55 -1.24 -0.39 -1.79
CA LEU A 55 -0.12 -1.10 -2.41
C LEU A 55 -0.57 -2.41 -3.07
N GLU A 56 -0.05 -2.69 -4.27
CA GLU A 56 -0.25 -3.94 -4.98
C GLU A 56 1.11 -4.57 -5.28
N ALA A 57 1.35 -5.79 -4.83
CA ALA A 57 2.53 -6.57 -5.18
C ALA A 57 2.15 -7.65 -6.20
N ARG A 58 2.53 -7.41 -7.46
CA ARG A 58 2.35 -8.36 -8.56
C ARG A 58 3.46 -9.39 -8.58
N VAL A 59 3.06 -10.65 -8.71
CA VAL A 59 3.94 -11.80 -8.82
C VAL A 59 3.75 -12.45 -10.18
N GLU A 60 4.85 -12.55 -10.91
CA GLU A 60 4.90 -13.20 -12.22
C GLU A 60 6.04 -14.22 -12.25
N LEU A 61 5.79 -15.41 -12.82
CA LEU A 61 6.82 -16.43 -13.00
C LEU A 61 7.38 -16.39 -14.42
N HIS A 62 8.70 -16.50 -14.50
CA HIS A 62 9.47 -16.45 -15.72
C HIS A 62 10.30 -17.72 -15.85
N PRO A 63 10.21 -18.46 -16.98
CA PRO A 63 11.18 -19.50 -17.29
C PRO A 63 12.52 -18.86 -17.67
N ALA A 64 13.63 -19.42 -17.17
CA ALA A 64 14.98 -19.02 -17.55
C ALA A 64 15.85 -20.26 -17.83
N THR A 65 17.02 -20.04 -18.40
CA THR A 65 17.98 -21.10 -18.77
C THR A 65 18.55 -21.85 -17.58
N ASP A 66 18.59 -21.21 -16.41
CA ASP A 66 19.16 -21.69 -15.15
C ASP A 66 18.09 -22.08 -14.11
N GLY A 67 16.81 -21.97 -14.45
CA GLY A 67 15.71 -22.34 -13.57
C GLY A 67 14.47 -21.48 -13.75
N THR A 68 13.53 -21.60 -12.82
CA THR A 68 12.35 -20.74 -12.78
C THR A 68 12.63 -19.55 -11.88
N HIS A 69 12.25 -18.37 -12.32
CA HIS A 69 12.33 -17.13 -11.54
C HIS A 69 10.94 -16.57 -11.30
N PHE A 70 10.81 -15.70 -10.31
CA PHE A 70 9.65 -14.84 -10.20
C PHE A 70 10.07 -13.39 -10.05
N SER A 71 9.33 -12.50 -10.70
CA SER A 71 9.41 -11.07 -10.44
C SER A 71 8.33 -10.67 -9.46
N LEU A 72 8.71 -9.85 -8.49
CA LEU A 72 7.83 -9.19 -7.54
C LEU A 72 7.88 -7.69 -7.80
N THR A 73 6.79 -7.14 -8.30
CA THR A 73 6.66 -5.71 -8.63
C THR A 73 5.70 -5.06 -7.65
N LEU A 74 6.20 -4.10 -6.87
CA LEU A 74 5.42 -3.28 -5.97
C LEU A 74 4.88 -2.05 -6.73
N LEU A 75 3.58 -1.85 -6.66
CA LEU A 75 2.83 -0.81 -7.34
C LEU A 75 2.06 0.02 -6.32
N LEU A 76 1.95 1.32 -6.57
CA LEU A 76 1.02 2.21 -5.88
C LEU A 76 -0.25 2.35 -6.70
N LYS A 77 -1.39 2.02 -6.09
CA LYS A 77 -2.71 2.34 -6.62
C LYS A 77 -3.14 3.72 -6.12
N PRO A 78 -3.61 4.61 -7.00
CA PRO A 78 -4.08 5.92 -6.58
C PRO A 78 -5.37 5.80 -5.75
N ASP A 79 -5.62 6.81 -4.92
CA ASP A 79 -6.93 7.01 -4.31
C ASP A 79 -7.89 7.54 -5.38
N VAL A 80 -8.61 6.61 -6.02
CA VAL A 80 -9.55 6.91 -7.11
C VAL A 80 -10.64 7.87 -6.66
N TYR A 81 -11.14 7.75 -5.43
CA TYR A 81 -12.21 8.62 -4.94
C TYR A 81 -11.73 10.07 -4.81
N SER A 82 -10.56 10.27 -4.21
CA SER A 82 -9.94 11.59 -4.10
C SER A 82 -9.60 12.18 -5.46
N LEU A 83 -9.12 11.36 -6.41
CA LEU A 83 -8.83 11.83 -7.77
C LEU A 83 -10.12 12.24 -8.49
N LEU A 84 -11.17 11.44 -8.44
CA LEU A 84 -12.46 11.77 -9.05
C LEU A 84 -13.05 13.06 -8.48
N ALA A 85 -12.96 13.26 -7.15
CA ALA A 85 -13.43 14.48 -6.50
C ALA A 85 -12.63 15.74 -6.88
N SER A 86 -11.42 15.58 -7.44
CA SER A 86 -10.56 16.67 -7.90
C SER A 86 -10.68 16.97 -9.40
N LEU A 87 -11.43 16.17 -10.15
CA LEU A 87 -11.69 16.42 -11.57
C LEU A 87 -12.76 17.50 -11.69
N ASP A 88 -12.50 18.51 -12.51
CA ASP A 88 -13.50 19.50 -12.90
C ASP A 88 -14.63 18.82 -13.71
N GLU A 89 -15.86 19.32 -13.56
CA GLU A 89 -17.01 18.84 -14.32
C GLU A 89 -16.87 19.29 -15.79
N ASP A 90 -16.36 18.39 -16.64
CA ASP A 90 -16.35 18.56 -18.09
C ASP A 90 -17.64 17.97 -18.70
N PRO A 91 -18.46 18.74 -19.42
CA PRO A 91 -19.70 18.26 -20.05
C PRO A 91 -19.47 17.21 -21.14
N GLU A 92 -18.26 17.07 -21.69
CA GLU A 92 -17.88 16.03 -22.64
C GLU A 92 -17.21 14.82 -21.96
N ALA A 93 -17.01 14.86 -20.64
CA ALA A 93 -16.47 13.74 -19.90
C ALA A 93 -17.37 12.51 -20.01
N HIS A 94 -16.73 11.34 -20.03
CA HIS A 94 -17.39 10.05 -19.85
C HIS A 94 -17.04 9.51 -18.45
N PRO A 95 -17.87 9.76 -17.41
CA PRO A 95 -17.51 9.45 -16.03
C PRO A 95 -17.16 7.98 -15.82
N ALA A 96 -17.87 7.06 -16.48
CA ALA A 96 -17.59 5.63 -16.42
C ALA A 96 -16.20 5.26 -16.97
N LEU A 97 -15.75 5.92 -18.05
CA LEU A 97 -14.41 5.70 -18.62
C LEU A 97 -13.33 6.31 -17.73
N GLN A 98 -13.59 7.46 -17.10
CA GLN A 98 -12.66 8.08 -16.16
C GLN A 98 -12.45 7.22 -14.92
N VAL A 99 -13.54 6.73 -14.31
CA VAL A 99 -13.47 5.79 -13.18
C VAL A 99 -12.67 4.54 -13.58
N ALA A 100 -13.02 3.92 -14.71
CA ALA A 100 -12.31 2.73 -15.19
C ALA A 100 -10.82 2.99 -15.46
N LEU A 101 -10.46 4.16 -16.01
CA LEU A 101 -9.06 4.54 -16.22
C LEU A 101 -8.32 4.69 -14.89
N LEU A 102 -8.88 5.46 -13.95
CA LEU A 102 -8.27 5.74 -12.65
C LEU A 102 -8.10 4.48 -11.81
N GLU A 103 -9.09 3.58 -11.79
CA GLU A 103 -9.00 2.26 -11.15
C GLU A 103 -7.89 1.39 -11.74
N ASN A 104 -7.55 1.64 -13.01
CA ASN A 104 -6.52 0.94 -13.73
C ASN A 104 -5.14 1.62 -13.72
N LEU A 105 -5.01 2.80 -13.12
CA LEU A 105 -3.71 3.44 -12.91
C LEU A 105 -2.95 2.70 -11.81
N ARG A 106 -1.72 2.29 -12.11
CA ARG A 106 -0.77 1.74 -11.14
C ARG A 106 0.58 2.41 -11.38
N HIS A 107 1.16 3.01 -10.36
CA HIS A 107 2.49 3.59 -10.45
C HIS A 107 3.54 2.58 -9.96
N PRO A 108 4.55 2.21 -10.77
CA PRO A 108 5.58 1.28 -10.34
C PRO A 108 6.50 1.91 -9.30
N ILE A 109 6.63 1.28 -8.14
CA ILE A 109 7.55 1.71 -7.08
C ILE A 109 8.89 0.99 -7.23
N ALA A 110 8.86 -0.34 -7.29
CA ALA A 110 10.07 -1.16 -7.35
C ALA A 110 9.77 -2.55 -7.91
N THR A 111 10.77 -3.15 -8.55
CA THR A 111 10.73 -4.53 -8.99
C THR A 111 11.97 -5.26 -8.51
N ARG A 112 11.78 -6.49 -8.01
CA ARG A 112 12.86 -7.42 -7.68
C ARG A 112 12.58 -8.77 -8.30
N VAL A 113 13.64 -9.45 -8.74
CA VAL A 113 13.57 -10.80 -9.29
C VAL A 113 14.26 -11.75 -8.31
N TYR A 114 13.65 -12.90 -8.10
CA TYR A 114 14.17 -13.96 -7.25
C TYR A 114 14.13 -15.30 -7.99
N PRO A 115 15.08 -16.21 -7.68
CA PRO A 115 14.92 -17.61 -8.05
C PRO A 115 13.66 -18.23 -7.43
N TRP A 116 13.16 -19.32 -8.01
CA TRP A 116 12.06 -20.12 -7.46
C TRP A 116 12.47 -21.59 -7.34
N HIS A 117 13.39 -21.88 -6.42
CA HIS A 117 13.91 -23.22 -6.20
C HIS A 117 13.51 -23.78 -4.84
N ASN A 118 13.47 -22.93 -3.81
CA ASN A 118 13.23 -23.39 -2.44
C ASN A 118 12.54 -22.32 -1.57
N LEU A 119 12.24 -22.69 -0.31
CA LEU A 119 11.56 -21.83 0.65
C LEU A 119 12.39 -20.61 1.09
N GLN A 120 13.72 -20.62 0.95
CA GLN A 120 14.57 -19.47 1.30
C GLN A 120 14.37 -18.32 0.31
N ASP A 121 14.10 -18.60 -0.96
CA ASP A 121 13.81 -17.57 -1.96
C ASP A 121 12.55 -16.77 -1.59
N CYS A 122 11.53 -17.47 -1.09
CA CYS A 122 10.33 -16.86 -0.53
C CYS A 122 10.60 -16.05 0.75
N CYS A 123 11.50 -16.50 1.62
CA CYS A 123 11.94 -15.71 2.78
C CYS A 123 12.58 -14.39 2.35
N ALA A 124 13.51 -14.44 1.39
CA ALA A 124 14.20 -13.25 0.89
C ALA A 124 13.19 -12.24 0.30
N ALA A 125 12.27 -12.72 -0.53
CA ALA A 125 11.24 -11.88 -1.14
C ALA A 125 10.26 -11.27 -0.12
N SER A 126 9.78 -12.06 0.84
CA SER A 126 8.87 -11.57 1.90
C SER A 126 9.54 -10.56 2.82
N ASN A 127 10.83 -10.76 3.15
CA ASN A 127 11.61 -9.80 3.95
C ASN A 127 11.79 -8.47 3.22
N TRP A 128 12.17 -8.53 1.93
CA TRP A 128 12.28 -7.33 1.10
C TRP A 128 10.96 -6.57 1.01
N LEU A 129 9.86 -7.28 0.72
CA LEU A 129 8.52 -6.69 0.60
C LEU A 129 8.07 -6.05 1.91
N SER A 130 8.27 -6.73 3.05
CA SER A 130 7.97 -6.18 4.37
C SER A 130 8.78 -4.92 4.68
N GLY A 131 10.06 -4.89 4.28
CA GLY A 131 10.94 -3.73 4.42
C GLY A 131 10.43 -2.51 3.65
N MET A 132 10.06 -2.72 2.38
CA MET A 132 9.49 -1.66 1.53
C MET A 132 8.20 -1.09 2.10
N ILE A 133 7.29 -1.94 2.57
CA ILE A 133 6.01 -1.52 3.15
C ILE A 133 6.23 -0.71 4.43
N ARG A 134 7.14 -1.14 5.32
CA ARG A 134 7.46 -0.39 6.54
C ARG A 134 8.04 0.99 6.22
N GLN A 135 8.96 1.08 5.26
CA GLN A 135 9.49 2.36 4.82
C GLN A 135 8.41 3.29 4.25
N ALA A 136 7.46 2.75 3.48
CA ALA A 136 6.33 3.53 2.97
C ALA A 136 5.40 4.03 4.10
N ILE A 137 5.16 3.20 5.12
CA ILE A 137 4.39 3.59 6.31
C ILE A 137 5.11 4.71 7.08
N ASP A 138 6.43 4.60 7.26
CA ASP A 138 7.23 5.61 7.97
C ASP A 138 7.31 6.95 7.24
N LEU A 139 7.21 6.95 5.90
CA LEU A 139 7.18 8.16 5.07
C LEU A 139 5.80 8.84 5.01
N SER A 140 4.73 8.16 5.46
CA SER A 140 3.41 8.79 5.55
C SER A 140 3.51 9.96 6.55
N PRO A 141 3.10 11.19 6.20
CA PRO A 141 3.27 12.33 7.07
C PRO A 141 2.57 12.06 8.39
N ARG A 142 3.35 11.80 9.44
CA ARG A 142 2.86 11.93 10.80
C ARG A 142 2.36 13.36 10.88
N LYS A 143 1.05 13.53 11.05
CA LYS A 143 0.48 14.83 11.41
C LYS A 143 1.32 15.32 12.60
N GLN A 144 2.23 16.27 12.34
CA GLN A 144 3.04 16.87 13.39
C GLN A 144 2.08 17.64 14.27
N GLY A 145 1.63 16.99 15.34
CA GLY A 145 1.04 17.70 16.46
C GLY A 145 2.14 18.56 17.08
N ASN A 146 1.92 19.87 17.11
CA ASN A 146 2.68 20.85 17.88
C ASN A 146 4.20 20.87 17.66
N ALA A 147 4.65 21.56 16.62
CA ALA A 147 5.81 22.43 16.77
C ALA A 147 5.28 23.86 16.92
N GLY A 148 5.47 24.45 18.11
CA GLY A 148 5.17 25.86 18.36
C GLY A 148 5.91 26.79 17.39
N PRO A 149 5.55 28.09 17.35
CA PRO A 149 6.12 29.02 16.39
C PRO A 149 7.65 29.05 16.50
N VAL A 150 8.32 28.71 15.40
CA VAL A 150 9.77 28.87 15.24
C VAL A 150 10.04 30.37 15.28
N SER A 151 10.62 30.83 16.39
CA SER A 151 11.13 32.19 16.56
C SER A 151 12.36 32.35 15.69
N THR A 152 12.21 33.04 14.56
CA THR A 152 13.33 33.45 13.71
C THR A 152 14.11 34.55 14.42
N ARG A 153 15.19 34.19 15.13
CA ARG A 153 16.24 35.15 15.49
C ARG A 153 17.13 35.37 14.27
N ILE A 154 16.94 36.51 13.61
CA ILE A 154 17.93 37.07 12.69
C ILE A 154 19.06 37.64 13.58
N ILE A 155 20.27 37.10 13.43
CA ILE A 155 21.49 37.69 14.01
C ILE A 155 22.08 38.60 12.92
N HIS A 156 22.20 39.89 13.24
CA HIS A 156 22.95 40.88 12.47
C HIS A 156 24.43 40.81 12.82
#